data_AF-Q8YEJ7-F1
#
_entry.id   AF-Q8YEJ7-F1
#
_cell.length_a   1.000
_cell.length_b   1.000
_cell.length_c   1.000
_cell.angle_alpha   90.00
_cell.angle_beta   90.00
_cell.angle_gamma   90.00
#
_symmetry.space_group_name_H-M   'P 1'
#
loop_
_entity.id
_entity.type
_entity.pdbx_description
1 polymer ?
#
loop_
_entity_poly.entity_id
_entity_poly.type
_entity_poly.pdbx_seq_one_letter_code
_entity_poly.pdbx_strand_id
1 'polypeptide(L)' 'MHDALERFIAERYSGLNQTEAITLILRKWLTHERYLSAEPEQGTPPEELNATNDD' A
#
# COMPACT_ATOMS: atom_id res chain seq x y z
N MET A 1 8.36 5.43 24.25
CA MET A 1 8.19 6.01 22.89
C MET A 1 7.08 5.31 22.09
N HIS A 2 6.80 4.01 22.31
CA HIS A 2 5.75 3.28 21.58
C HIS A 2 4.31 3.68 21.90
N ASP A 3 4.06 4.21 23.10
CA ASP A 3 2.71 4.45 23.65
C ASP A 3 1.86 5.46 22.83
N ALA A 4 2.46 6.51 22.28
CA ALA A 4 1.72 7.50 21.47
C ALA A 4 1.29 6.94 20.11
N LEU A 5 2.15 6.15 19.46
CA LEU A 5 1.85 5.52 18.18
C LEU A 5 0.78 4.44 18.35
N GLU A 6 0.87 3.62 19.40
CA GLU A 6 -0.13 2.60 19.70
C GLU A 6 -1.51 3.21 19.97
N ARG A 7 -1.59 4.30 20.76
CA ARG A 7 -2.86 5.02 20.98
C ARG A 7 -3.44 5.60 19.71
N PHE A 8 -2.61 6.22 18.88
CA PHE A 8 -3.05 6.74 17.59
C PHE A 8 -3.59 5.64 16.68
N ILE A 9 -2.90 4.49 16.61
CA ILE A 9 -3.34 3.33 15.83
C ILE A 9 -4.67 2.79 16.37
N ALA A 10 -4.79 2.62 17.69
CA ALA A 10 -6.02 2.14 18.32
C ALA A 10 -7.22 3.05 18.06
N GLU A 11 -7.02 4.38 18.01
CA GLU A 11 -8.08 5.36 17.78
C GLU A 11 -8.49 5.44 16.29
N ARG A 12 -7.52 5.41 15.37
CA ARG A 12 -7.75 5.72 13.94
C ARG A 12 -7.87 4.50 13.04
N TYR A 13 -7.38 3.35 13.47
CA TYR A 13 -7.27 2.12 12.68
C TYR A 13 -7.83 0.93 13.45
N SER A 14 -9.05 1.07 13.98
CA SER A 14 -9.72 0.01 14.72
C SER A 14 -9.84 -1.27 13.89
N GLY A 15 -9.40 -2.40 14.44
CA GLY A 15 -9.44 -3.71 13.78
C GLY A 15 -8.18 -4.06 12.98
N LEU A 16 -7.20 -3.17 12.91
CA LEU A 16 -5.86 -3.49 12.39
C LEU A 16 -4.88 -3.72 13.54
N ASN A 17 -3.97 -4.67 13.36
CA ASN A 17 -2.81 -4.80 14.23
C ASN A 17 -1.78 -3.69 13.94
N GLN A 18 -0.83 -3.50 14.86
CA GLN A 18 0.16 -2.42 14.77
C GLN A 18 0.96 -2.46 13.46
N THR A 19 1.38 -3.65 13.01
CA THR A 19 2.15 -3.82 11.77
C THR A 19 1.32 -3.44 10.55
N GLU A 20 0.06 -3.86 10.50
CA GLU A 20 -0.87 -3.53 9.40
C GLU A 20 -1.13 -2.03 9.32
N ALA A 21 -1.38 -1.39 10.47
CA ALA A 21 -1.61 0.05 10.53
C ALA A 21 -0.37 0.85 10.10
N ILE A 22 0.82 0.46 10.57
CA ILE A 22 2.10 1.09 10.16
C ILE A 22 2.32 0.91 8.66
N THR A 23 2.10 -0.29 8.14
CA THR A 23 2.25 -0.57 6.70
C THR A 23 1.33 0.31 5.86
N LEU A 24 0.09 0.50 6.31
CA LEU A 24 -0.88 1.35 5.62
C LEU A 24 -0.53 2.84 5.70
N ILE A 25 -0.02 3.33 6.84
CA ILE A 25 0.47 4.70 7.00
C ILE A 25 1.65 4.96 6.06
N LEU A 26 2.62 4.05 6.03
CA LEU A 26 3.81 4.16 5.17
C LEU A 26 3.42 4.11 3.69
N ARG A 27 2.52 3.20 3.30
CA ARG A 27 2.02 3.11 1.92
C ARG A 27 1.36 4.42 1.49
N LYS A 28 0.48 4.99 2.31
CA LYS A 28 -0.15 6.29 2.03
C LYS A 28 0.87 7.40 1.83
N TRP A 29 1.87 7.47 2.72
CA TRP A 29 2.92 8.48 2.62
C TRP A 29 3.77 8.29 1.36
N LEU A 30 4.23 7.07 1.08
CA LEU A 30 5.03 6.76 -0.11
C LEU A 30 4.27 7.03 -1.42
N THR A 31 2.97 6.75 -1.47
CA THR A 31 2.12 7.11 -2.62
C THR A 31 2.00 8.63 -2.77
N HIS A 32 1.81 9.37 -1.67
CA HIS A 32 1.76 10.84 -1.70
C HIS A 32 3.07 11.45 -2.23
N GLU A 33 4.21 10.94 -1.77
CA GLU A 33 5.55 11.38 -2.20
C GLU A 33 5.97 10.83 -3.57
N ARG A 34 5.09 10.07 -4.24
CA ARG A 34 5.34 9.42 -5.55
C ARG A 34 6.50 8.42 -5.56
N TYR A 35 6.88 7.90 -4.40
CA TYR A 35 7.78 6.75 -4.29
C TYR A 35 7.06 5.43 -4.61
N LEU A 36 5.73 5.37 -4.47
CA LEU A 36 4.89 4.26 -4.92
C LEU A 36 3.87 4.77 -5.94
N SER A 37 3.70 4.03 -7.04
CA SER A 37 2.60 4.25 -7.98
C SER A 37 1.25 4.12 -7.27
N ALA A 38 0.33 5.06 -7.50
CA ALA A 38 -0.92 5.16 -6.75
C ALA A 38 -1.87 3.98 -6.99
N GLU A 39 -1.85 3.43 -8.19
CA GLU A 39 -2.42 2.17 -8.67
C GLU A 39 -1.84 2.01 -10.09
N PRO A 40 -1.77 0.81 -10.68
CA PRO A 40 -1.52 0.73 -12.12
C PRO A 40 -2.67 1.45 -12.83
N GLU A 41 -2.38 2.52 -13.58
CA GLU A 41 -3.40 3.29 -14.32
C GLU A 41 -4.18 2.39 -15.29
N GLN A 42 -3.58 1.27 -15.71
CA GLN A 42 -4.22 0.17 -16.40
C GLN A 42 -3.57 -1.13 -15.93
N GLY A 43 -4.36 -2.11 -15.50
CA GLY A 43 -3.87 -3.48 -15.46
C GLY A 43 -3.51 -3.90 -16.89
N THR A 44 -2.34 -4.51 -17.09
CA THR A 44 -1.94 -5.05 -18.38
C THR A 44 -3.03 -6.02 -18.85
N PRO A 45 -3.74 -5.74 -19.96
CA PRO A 45 -4.81 -6.61 -20.42
C PRO A 45 -4.24 -7.99 -20.74
N PRO A 46 -5.02 -9.07 -20.52
CA PRO A 46 -4.54 -10.44 -20.66
C PRO A 46 -4.01 -10.77 -22.06
N GLU A 47 -4.43 -10.04 -23.10
CA GLU A 47 -3.89 -10.19 -24.45
C GLU A 47 -2.40 -9.81 -24.55
N GLU A 48 -1.93 -8.82 -23.77
CA GLU A 48 -0.53 -8.38 -23.75
C GLU A 48 0.38 -9.34 -22.96
N LEU A 49 -0.19 -10.13 -22.03
CA LEU A 49 0.54 -11.16 -21.30
C LEU A 49 0.92 -12.36 -22.18
N ASN A 50 0.09 -12.69 -23.18
CA ASN A 50 0.34 -13.80 -24.10
C ASN A 50 1.37 -13.46 -25.18
N ALA A 51 1.52 -12.19 -25.55
CA ALA A 51 2.50 -11.75 -26.56
C ALA A 51 3.96 -11.82 -26.08
N THR A 52 4.19 -11.87 -24.76
CA THR A 52 5.53 -11.86 -24.16
C THR A 52 6.15 -13.26 -24.02
N ASN A 53 5.38 -14.32 -24.29
CA ASN A 53 5.83 -15.72 -24.17
C ASN A 53 6.20 -16.38 -25.51
N ASP A 54 6.08 -15.65 -26.63
CA ASP A 54 6.28 -16.17 -27.99
C ASP A 54 7.54 -15.59 -28.69
N ASP A 55 8.42 -14.92 -27.93
CA ASP A 55 9.72 -14.36 -28.35
C ASP A 55 10.88 -14.97 -27.55
#